data_AF-A0A2Y9JH59-F1
#
_entry.id   AF-A0A2Y9JH59-F1
#
_cell.length_a   1.000
_cell.length_b   1.000
_cell.length_c   1.000
_cell.angle_alpha   90.00
_cell.angle_beta   90.00
_cell.angle_gamma   90.00
#
_symmetry.space_group_name_H-M   'P 1'
#
loop_
_entity.id
_entity.type
_entity.pdbx_description
1 polymer ?
#
loop_
_entity_poly.entity_id
_entity_poly.type
_entity_poly.pdbx_seq_one_letter_code
_entity_poly.pdbx_strand_id
1 'polypeptide(L)'
;MAGSGARSQEGRREHAFVPEPFDGANIAPHLWLHRFEVINDLNHWDRATKLRFLKESLRGDALEVYSGLSPKDQEDYGAVRETLLKAFGGPGASRSHLPKEIVFANSMGKGYYLKGKIGKVPVRFLVDSGAQVSVVHPSLWEEVTDGDLDTLRPFENVVKVANGAEMKILGIWDTVVSLGKLKLKAEFLVADASAEEAIIGTDVLQDHNAVLDFEHRTCTLKGKKFRLLPVGGSLEDEFDLELIEEEPSSGEGGQELSY
;
A
#
# COMPACT_ATOMS: atom_id res chain seq x y z
N MET A 1 43.47 -34.05 5.92
CA MET A 1 44.16 -32.84 5.42
C MET A 1 43.52 -32.43 4.11
N ALA A 2 43.08 -31.16 4.05
CA ALA A 2 42.43 -30.44 2.94
C ALA A 2 41.06 -30.97 2.46
N GLY A 3 40.01 -30.18 2.33
CA GLY A 3 39.81 -28.74 2.49
C GLY A 3 38.47 -28.40 1.84
N SER A 4 37.46 -28.07 2.67
CA SER A 4 36.11 -27.69 2.23
C SER A 4 36.14 -26.24 1.72
N GLY A 5 35.87 -26.05 0.42
CA GLY A 5 35.72 -24.73 -0.18
C GLY A 5 34.29 -24.24 0.02
N ALA A 6 34.02 -23.56 1.14
CA ALA A 6 32.81 -22.78 1.31
C ALA A 6 32.93 -21.50 0.47
N ARG A 7 32.13 -21.42 -0.60
CA ARG A 7 31.86 -20.17 -1.32
C ARG A 7 31.22 -19.19 -0.34
N SER A 8 31.95 -18.14 0.02
CA SER A 8 31.46 -16.97 0.72
C SER A 8 30.33 -16.33 -0.08
N GLN A 9 29.16 -16.19 0.56
CA GLN A 9 28.07 -15.34 0.08
C GLN A 9 28.59 -13.89 0.09
N GLU A 10 28.79 -13.32 -1.10
CA GLU A 10 28.92 -11.88 -1.25
C GLU A 10 27.59 -11.23 -0.82
N GLY A 11 27.64 -10.52 0.31
CA GLY A 11 26.52 -9.78 0.85
C GLY A 11 26.00 -8.77 -0.16
N ARG A 12 24.67 -8.75 -0.31
CA ARG A 12 23.95 -7.66 -0.98
C ARG A 12 24.45 -6.33 -0.43
N ARG A 13 24.97 -5.46 -1.29
CA ARG A 13 25.22 -4.05 -0.94
C ARG A 13 23.87 -3.42 -0.62
N GLU A 14 23.59 -3.18 0.66
CA GLU A 14 22.50 -2.30 1.07
C GLU A 14 22.83 -0.90 0.54
N HIS A 15 22.00 -0.39 -0.37
CA HIS A 15 22.14 0.97 -0.87
C HIS A 15 21.72 1.94 0.26
N ALA A 16 22.70 2.48 0.98
CA ALA A 16 22.44 3.51 1.98
C ALA A 16 22.12 4.85 1.31
N PHE A 17 21.05 5.50 1.75
CA PHE A 17 20.70 6.85 1.33
C PHE A 17 21.69 7.86 1.92
N VAL A 18 22.10 8.86 1.14
CA VAL A 18 23.05 9.88 1.60
C VAL A 18 22.31 11.21 1.76
N PRO A 19 22.40 11.88 2.93
CA PRO A 19 21.80 13.18 3.12
C PRO A 19 22.42 14.22 2.20
N GLU A 20 21.59 15.15 1.72
CA GLU A 20 22.06 16.31 0.98
C GLU A 20 22.87 17.24 1.90
N PRO A 21 23.89 17.95 1.39
CA PRO A 21 24.58 18.96 2.17
C PRO A 21 23.63 20.06 2.66
N PHE A 22 23.94 20.68 3.79
CA PHE A 22 23.19 21.82 4.33
C PHE A 22 24.11 22.96 4.72
N ASP A 23 23.87 24.12 4.11
CA ASP A 23 24.63 25.34 4.38
C ASP A 23 23.82 26.43 5.10
N GLY A 24 22.52 26.19 5.34
CA GLY A 24 21.62 27.14 5.98
C GLY A 24 20.82 28.01 5.02
N ALA A 25 21.21 28.09 3.75
CA ALA A 25 20.55 28.89 2.70
C ALA A 25 19.96 28.05 1.57
N ASN A 26 20.50 26.86 1.34
CA ASN A 26 20.15 25.98 0.22
C ASN A 26 18.75 25.35 0.33
N ILE A 27 18.26 25.12 1.54
CA ILE A 27 16.94 24.54 1.81
C ILE A 27 16.46 25.03 3.18
N ALA A 28 15.14 25.11 3.37
CA ALA A 28 14.60 25.49 4.67
C ALA A 28 15.05 24.47 5.75
N PRO A 29 15.55 24.91 6.92
CA PRO A 29 16.19 24.05 7.92
C PRO A 29 15.30 22.92 8.40
N HIS A 30 14.00 23.19 8.60
CA HIS A 30 13.03 22.19 9.01
C HIS A 30 12.84 21.08 7.97
N LEU A 31 12.84 21.44 6.68
CA LEU A 31 12.64 20.47 5.60
C LEU A 31 13.89 19.59 5.45
N TRP A 32 15.07 20.20 5.57
CA TRP A 32 16.33 19.45 5.56
C TRP A 32 16.44 18.49 6.74
N LEU A 33 16.16 18.96 7.96
CA LEU A 33 16.17 18.11 9.17
C LEU A 33 15.16 16.97 9.08
N HIS A 34 13.96 17.22 8.54
CA HIS A 34 12.99 16.17 8.27
C HIS A 34 13.54 15.11 7.29
N ARG A 35 14.11 15.53 6.16
CA ARG A 35 14.75 14.60 5.19
C ARG A 35 15.87 13.80 5.84
N PHE A 36 16.69 14.44 6.66
CA PHE A 36 17.77 13.80 7.40
C PHE A 36 17.25 12.74 8.37
N GLU A 37 16.17 13.02 9.11
CA GLU A 37 15.51 12.06 10.01
C GLU A 37 14.94 10.86 9.24
N VAL A 38 14.28 11.08 8.10
CA VAL A 38 13.80 9.99 7.24
C VAL A 38 14.96 9.12 6.73
N ILE A 39 16.07 9.72 6.29
CA ILE A 39 17.25 8.99 5.82
C ILE A 39 17.90 8.20 6.95
N ASN A 40 17.97 8.77 8.16
CA ASN A 40 18.44 8.08 9.36
C ASN A 40 17.63 6.80 9.63
N ASP A 41 16.31 6.89 9.53
CA ASP A 41 15.41 5.77 9.80
C ASP A 41 15.52 4.69 8.72
N LEU A 42 15.59 5.09 7.44
CA LEU A 42 15.76 4.19 6.30
C LEU A 42 17.11 3.47 6.29
N ASN A 43 18.17 4.12 6.79
CA ASN A 43 19.49 3.53 6.88
C ASN A 43 19.77 2.80 8.21
N HIS A 44 18.82 2.81 9.14
CA HIS A 44 18.95 2.20 10.47
C HIS A 44 20.19 2.67 11.24
N TRP A 45 20.51 3.96 11.16
CA TRP A 45 21.67 4.51 11.84
C TRP A 45 21.52 4.51 13.37
N ASP A 46 22.59 4.10 14.06
CA ASP A 46 22.70 4.32 15.50
C ASP A 46 22.97 5.81 15.81
N ARG A 47 22.91 6.18 17.09
CA ARG A 47 23.09 7.57 17.53
C ARG A 47 24.44 8.16 17.08
N ALA A 48 25.50 7.37 17.11
CA ALA A 48 26.84 7.83 16.74
C ALA A 48 26.95 8.08 15.23
N THR A 49 26.42 7.16 14.43
CA THR A 49 26.38 7.24 12.97
C THR A 49 25.51 8.40 12.51
N LYS A 50 24.34 8.59 13.15
CA LYS A 50 23.48 9.76 12.93
C LYS A 50 24.24 11.07 13.12
N LEU A 51 24.92 11.25 14.24
CA LEU A 51 25.67 12.48 14.52
C LEU A 51 26.85 12.68 13.56
N ARG A 52 27.54 11.59 13.20
CA ARG A 52 28.62 11.65 12.21
C ARG A 52 28.10 12.15 10.86
N PHE A 53 27.05 11.54 10.32
CA PHE A 53 26.48 11.96 9.03
C PHE A 53 25.83 13.34 9.10
N LEU A 54 25.25 13.74 10.24
CA LEU A 54 24.76 15.09 10.44
C LEU A 54 25.90 16.08 10.23
N LYS A 55 27.00 15.93 10.98
CA LYS A 55 28.19 16.77 10.88
C LYS A 55 28.77 16.76 9.46
N GLU A 56 28.90 15.58 8.85
CA GLU A 56 29.45 15.43 7.50
C GLU A 56 28.56 16.03 6.40
N SER A 57 27.30 16.31 6.70
CA SER A 57 26.36 16.96 5.77
C SER A 57 26.37 18.48 5.92
N LEU A 58 26.84 19.03 7.04
CA LEU A 58 26.91 20.49 7.23
C LEU A 58 28.04 21.12 6.40
N ARG A 59 27.76 22.28 5.81
CA ARG A 59 28.69 23.10 5.02
C ARG A 59 28.56 24.56 5.43
N GLY A 60 29.55 25.38 5.08
CA GLY A 60 29.50 26.84 5.27
C GLY A 60 29.04 27.28 6.67
N ASP A 61 28.15 28.27 6.71
CA ASP A 61 27.61 28.87 7.93
C ASP A 61 26.98 27.82 8.87
N ALA A 62 26.32 26.79 8.34
CA ALA A 62 25.73 25.73 9.16
C ALA A 62 26.79 24.88 9.89
N LEU A 63 27.94 24.64 9.25
CA LEU A 63 29.07 23.96 9.88
C LEU A 63 29.77 24.85 10.92
N GLU A 64 29.85 26.16 10.69
CA GLU A 64 30.38 27.12 11.66
C GLU A 64 29.51 27.17 12.92
N VAL A 65 28.19 27.25 12.74
CA VAL A 65 27.21 27.21 13.85
C VAL A 65 27.37 25.92 14.68
N TYR A 66 27.52 24.77 14.02
CA TYR A 66 27.76 23.50 14.72
C TYR A 66 29.09 23.49 15.47
N SER A 67 30.15 24.00 14.84
CA SER A 67 31.50 24.02 15.43
C SER A 67 31.60 24.95 16.65
N GLY A 68 30.74 25.96 16.73
CA GLY A 68 30.61 26.84 17.90
C GLY A 68 29.91 26.23 19.11
N LEU A 69 29.29 25.05 18.98
CA LEU A 69 28.66 24.34 20.08
C LEU A 69 29.69 23.72 21.04
N SER A 70 29.30 23.55 22.30
CA SER A 70 30.12 22.82 23.27
C SER A 70 30.28 21.36 22.84
N PRO A 71 31.36 20.66 23.24
CA PRO A 71 31.54 19.25 22.91
C PRO A 71 30.36 18.37 23.36
N LYS A 72 29.75 18.71 24.50
CA LYS A 72 28.58 18.02 25.02
C LYS A 72 27.35 18.21 24.13
N ASP A 73 27.14 19.41 23.61
CA ASP A 73 26.00 19.72 22.73
C ASP A 73 26.20 19.15 21.33
N GLN A 74 27.44 19.03 20.85
CA GLN A 74 27.76 18.36 19.58
C GLN A 74 27.42 16.86 19.58
N GLU A 75 27.36 16.24 20.76
CA GLU A 75 26.98 14.83 20.98
C GLU A 75 25.46 14.65 21.24
N ASP A 76 24.71 15.75 21.28
CA ASP A 76 23.26 15.75 21.46
C ASP A 76 22.56 16.22 20.18
N TYR A 77 21.94 15.26 19.48
CA TYR A 77 21.18 15.56 18.27
C TYR A 77 20.08 16.61 18.51
N GLY A 78 19.42 16.58 19.68
CA GLY A 78 18.38 17.55 20.03
C GLY A 78 18.93 18.96 20.11
N ALA A 79 20.08 19.13 20.77
CA ALA A 79 20.76 20.42 20.91
C ALA A 79 21.24 20.97 19.55
N VAL A 80 21.84 20.12 18.72
CA VAL A 80 22.26 20.50 17.36
C VAL A 80 21.06 20.91 16.50
N ARG A 81 20.00 20.09 16.51
CA ARG A 81 18.75 20.34 15.77
C ARG A 81 18.13 21.68 16.16
N GLU A 82 18.00 21.95 17.45
CA GLU A 82 17.46 23.21 17.95
C GLU A 82 18.34 24.40 17.55
N THR A 83 19.65 24.26 17.64
CA THR A 83 20.61 25.31 17.26
C THR A 83 20.50 25.64 15.78
N LEU A 84 20.46 24.63 14.89
CA LEU A 84 20.30 24.84 13.45
C LEU A 84 18.94 25.49 13.12
N LEU A 85 17.86 25.07 13.77
CA LEU A 85 16.55 25.69 13.60
C LEU A 85 16.53 27.14 14.10
N LYS A 86 17.22 27.44 15.19
CA LYS A 86 17.31 28.81 15.72
C LYS A 86 18.17 29.71 14.83
N ALA A 87 19.26 29.18 14.27
CA ALA A 87 20.18 29.94 13.43
C ALA A 87 19.60 30.25 12.04
N PHE A 88 18.90 29.29 11.44
CA PHE A 88 18.43 29.37 10.05
C PHE A 88 16.90 29.44 9.91
N GLY A 89 16.14 29.19 10.98
CA GLY A 89 14.69 29.29 10.99
C GLY A 89 14.27 30.73 11.23
N GLY A 90 13.96 31.45 10.16
CA GLY A 90 13.52 32.86 10.26
C GLY A 90 12.26 33.07 11.12
N PRO A 91 11.87 34.34 11.38
CA PRO A 91 10.78 34.70 12.31
C PRO A 91 9.37 34.14 12.01
N GLY A 92 9.20 33.43 10.89
CA GLY A 92 7.96 32.75 10.49
C GLY A 92 7.97 31.23 10.66
N ALA A 93 9.02 30.64 11.25
CA ALA A 93 9.22 29.18 11.34
C ALA A 93 8.41 28.48 12.45
N SER A 94 7.53 29.19 13.15
CA SER A 94 6.64 28.65 14.19
C SER A 94 5.29 28.14 13.67
N ARG A 95 5.12 27.97 12.35
CA ARG A 95 3.98 27.22 11.81
C ARG A 95 4.26 25.73 11.95
N SER A 96 3.57 25.10 12.89
CA SER A 96 3.57 23.66 13.21
C SER A 96 4.01 22.77 12.04
N HIS A 97 5.15 22.10 12.21
CA HIS A 97 5.65 21.02 11.32
C HIS A 97 4.89 19.71 11.47
N LEU A 98 3.72 19.75 12.11
CA LEU A 98 2.78 18.65 12.03
C LEU A 98 2.37 18.50 10.55
N PRO A 99 2.23 17.27 10.05
CA PRO A 99 1.61 17.05 8.76
C PRO A 99 0.35 17.90 8.67
N LYS A 100 0.20 18.68 7.59
CA LYS A 100 -1.03 19.47 7.37
C LYS A 100 -2.27 18.58 7.46
N GLU A 101 -2.09 17.30 7.15
CA GLU A 101 -3.04 16.21 7.29
C GLU A 101 -2.26 14.89 7.44
N ILE A 102 -2.72 13.96 8.29
CA ILE A 102 -2.21 12.60 8.29
C ILE A 102 -2.89 11.89 7.13
N VAL A 103 -2.17 11.73 6.02
CA VAL A 103 -2.66 10.98 4.86
C VAL A 103 -2.04 9.59 4.91
N PHE A 104 -2.89 8.58 5.06
CA PHE A 104 -2.45 7.19 4.98
C PHE A 104 -2.08 6.85 3.54
N ALA A 105 -1.07 6.00 3.32
CA ALA A 105 -0.63 5.64 1.97
C ALA A 105 -1.76 5.04 1.10
N ASN A 106 -2.70 4.31 1.72
CA ASN A 106 -3.91 3.79 1.08
C ASN A 106 -4.88 4.89 0.58
N SER A 107 -4.71 6.13 1.05
CA SER A 107 -5.51 7.30 0.70
C SER A 107 -4.86 8.17 -0.37
N MET A 108 -3.66 7.81 -0.85
CA MET A 108 -2.92 8.56 -1.88
C MET A 108 -3.04 7.96 -3.29
N GLY A 109 -3.61 6.75 -3.42
CA GLY A 109 -3.84 6.05 -4.68
C GLY A 109 -5.31 6.03 -5.10
N LYS A 110 -5.58 5.83 -6.39
CA LYS A 110 -6.94 5.57 -6.91
C LYS A 110 -7.18 4.07 -6.93
N GLY A 111 -7.60 3.51 -5.80
CA GLY A 111 -8.10 2.13 -5.75
C GLY A 111 -9.44 1.98 -6.47
N TYR A 112 -9.70 0.81 -7.03
CA TYR A 112 -10.98 0.48 -7.64
C TYR A 112 -11.61 -0.72 -6.94
N TYR A 113 -12.92 -0.68 -6.74
CA TYR A 113 -13.67 -1.72 -6.06
C TYR A 113 -14.74 -2.35 -6.93
N LEU A 114 -15.02 -3.63 -6.66
CA LEU A 114 -16.22 -4.31 -7.10
C LEU A 114 -17.20 -4.45 -5.93
N LYS A 115 -18.47 -4.12 -6.16
CA LYS A 115 -19.54 -4.34 -5.18
C LYS A 115 -20.09 -5.76 -5.37
N GLY A 116 -20.10 -6.53 -4.29
CA GLY A 116 -20.58 -7.90 -4.32
C GLY A 116 -21.05 -8.37 -2.95
N LYS A 117 -21.14 -9.69 -2.80
CA LYS A 117 -21.52 -10.36 -1.56
C LYS A 117 -20.76 -11.65 -1.38
N ILE A 118 -20.51 -12.04 -0.13
CA ILE A 118 -20.16 -13.43 0.23
C ILE A 118 -21.27 -13.94 1.13
N GLY A 119 -21.91 -15.04 0.75
CA GLY A 119 -23.15 -15.47 1.40
C GLY A 119 -24.23 -14.38 1.34
N LYS A 120 -24.61 -13.83 2.50
CA LYS A 120 -25.56 -12.71 2.62
C LYS A 120 -24.90 -11.37 2.90
N VAL A 121 -23.61 -11.35 3.23
CA VAL A 121 -22.87 -10.16 3.67
C VAL A 121 -22.46 -9.34 2.43
N PRO A 122 -22.87 -8.07 2.32
CA PRO A 122 -22.37 -7.16 1.28
C PRO A 122 -20.90 -6.83 1.48
N VAL A 123 -20.11 -6.86 0.41
CA VAL A 123 -18.66 -6.64 0.46
C VAL A 123 -18.25 -5.71 -0.67
N ARG A 124 -17.33 -4.78 -0.37
CA ARG A 124 -16.56 -4.05 -1.38
C ARG A 124 -15.20 -4.72 -1.51
N PHE A 125 -14.94 -5.28 -2.69
CA PHE A 125 -13.69 -5.96 -2.98
C PHE A 125 -12.73 -4.98 -3.63
N LEU A 126 -11.60 -4.68 -2.99
CA LEU A 126 -10.53 -3.94 -3.66
C LEU A 126 -9.99 -4.81 -4.79
N VAL A 127 -9.95 -4.28 -6.00
CA VAL A 127 -9.35 -4.94 -7.16
C VAL A 127 -7.88 -4.55 -7.21
N ASP A 128 -7.00 -5.50 -6.91
CA ASP A 128 -5.56 -5.25 -6.79
C ASP A 128 -4.74 -6.20 -7.67
N SER A 129 -4.35 -5.72 -8.85
CA SER A 129 -3.44 -6.46 -9.73
C SER A 129 -2.00 -6.55 -9.21
N GLY A 130 -1.66 -5.83 -8.13
CA GLY A 130 -0.38 -5.91 -7.44
C GLY A 130 -0.34 -6.99 -6.35
N ALA A 131 -1.50 -7.49 -5.91
CA ALA A 131 -1.60 -8.59 -4.96
C ALA A 131 -1.56 -9.93 -5.69
N GLN A 132 -0.59 -10.80 -5.36
CA GLN A 132 -0.49 -12.14 -5.97
C GLN A 132 -1.62 -13.07 -5.52
N VAL A 133 -2.08 -12.90 -4.28
CA VAL A 133 -3.11 -13.71 -3.62
C VAL A 133 -4.24 -12.84 -3.15
N SER A 134 -5.45 -13.39 -3.15
CA SER A 134 -6.64 -12.75 -2.60
C SER A 134 -6.69 -12.90 -1.08
N VAL A 135 -7.12 -11.85 -0.37
CA VAL A 135 -7.08 -11.78 1.10
C VAL A 135 -8.41 -11.25 1.62
N VAL A 136 -8.89 -11.77 2.75
CA VAL A 136 -10.01 -11.20 3.50
C VAL A 136 -9.64 -10.95 4.96
N HIS A 137 -10.22 -9.90 5.52
CA HIS A 137 -10.08 -9.61 6.93
C HIS A 137 -10.82 -10.67 7.79
N PRO A 138 -10.26 -11.11 8.93
CA PRO A 138 -10.87 -12.14 9.77
C PRO A 138 -12.30 -11.83 10.21
N SER A 139 -12.63 -10.56 10.45
CA SER A 139 -13.99 -10.16 10.83
C SER A 139 -15.03 -10.45 9.74
N LEU A 140 -14.67 -10.30 8.45
CA LEU A 140 -15.58 -10.62 7.35
C LEU A 140 -15.80 -12.13 7.23
N TRP A 141 -14.74 -12.92 7.41
CA TRP A 141 -14.87 -14.38 7.47
C TRP A 141 -15.79 -14.78 8.63
N GLU A 142 -15.54 -14.27 9.84
CA GLU A 142 -16.32 -14.55 11.05
C GLU A 142 -17.80 -14.18 10.87
N GLU A 143 -18.11 -13.02 10.29
CA GLU A 143 -19.49 -12.61 10.03
C GLU A 143 -20.23 -13.54 9.05
N VAL A 144 -19.52 -14.07 8.05
CA VAL A 144 -20.11 -14.95 7.03
C VAL A 144 -20.27 -16.38 7.55
N THR A 145 -19.33 -16.87 8.35
CA THR A 145 -19.23 -18.29 8.76
C THR A 145 -19.63 -18.54 10.21
N ASP A 146 -19.96 -17.50 10.98
CA ASP A 146 -20.13 -17.58 12.44
C ASP A 146 -18.86 -18.09 13.14
N GLY A 147 -17.69 -17.79 12.56
CA GLY A 147 -16.38 -18.21 13.07
C GLY A 147 -16.10 -19.71 12.97
N ASP A 148 -16.81 -20.45 12.10
CA ASP A 148 -16.63 -21.89 11.93
C ASP A 148 -15.26 -22.24 11.33
N LEU A 149 -14.34 -22.70 12.19
CA LEU A 149 -12.98 -23.08 11.83
C LEU A 149 -12.92 -24.27 10.85
N ASP A 150 -13.96 -25.10 10.75
CA ASP A 150 -14.00 -26.19 9.77
C ASP A 150 -14.09 -25.68 8.32
N THR A 151 -14.42 -24.39 8.14
CA THR A 151 -14.39 -23.71 6.83
C THR A 151 -12.98 -23.30 6.40
N LEU A 152 -11.97 -23.43 7.27
CA LEU A 152 -10.59 -23.04 6.99
C LEU A 152 -9.70 -24.26 6.75
N ARG A 153 -9.00 -24.24 5.62
CA ARG A 153 -7.86 -25.14 5.40
C ARG A 153 -6.59 -24.58 6.04
N PRO A 154 -5.71 -25.43 6.59
CA PRO A 154 -4.41 -24.99 7.10
C PRO A 154 -3.58 -24.28 6.04
N PHE A 155 -2.90 -23.20 6.44
CA PHE A 155 -1.89 -22.52 5.63
C PHE A 155 -0.51 -22.70 6.29
N GLU A 156 0.37 -23.51 5.68
CA GLU A 156 1.65 -23.88 6.28
C GLU A 156 2.82 -22.96 5.88
N ASN A 157 2.58 -22.03 4.96
CA ASN A 157 3.60 -21.13 4.43
C ASN A 157 3.65 -19.80 5.20
N VAL A 158 4.70 -19.00 4.96
CA VAL A 158 4.81 -17.63 5.46
C VAL A 158 4.52 -16.67 4.33
N VAL A 159 3.54 -15.78 4.51
CA VAL A 159 3.29 -14.66 3.58
C VAL A 159 4.06 -13.45 4.07
N LYS A 160 4.83 -12.82 3.17
CA LYS A 160 5.45 -11.52 3.43
C LYS A 160 4.69 -10.44 2.67
N VAL A 161 4.37 -9.35 3.36
CA VAL A 161 3.82 -8.14 2.74
C VAL A 161 4.92 -7.30 2.08
N ALA A 162 4.52 -6.32 1.26
CA ALA A 162 5.45 -5.48 0.49
C ALA A 162 6.51 -4.74 1.33
N ASN A 163 6.24 -4.49 2.62
CA ASN A 163 7.20 -3.87 3.55
C ASN A 163 8.16 -4.88 4.21
N GLY A 164 8.07 -6.18 3.90
CA GLY A 164 8.92 -7.25 4.42
C GLY A 164 8.43 -7.90 5.71
N ALA A 165 7.37 -7.39 6.36
CA ALA A 165 6.79 -8.01 7.55
C ALA A 165 6.07 -9.33 7.22
N GLU A 166 6.03 -10.23 8.20
CA GLU A 166 5.28 -11.48 8.11
C GLU A 166 3.81 -11.23 8.43
N MET A 167 2.93 -11.70 7.55
CA MET A 167 1.49 -11.64 7.74
C MET A 167 1.02 -12.90 8.46
N LYS A 168 0.24 -12.72 9.53
CA LYS A 168 -0.38 -13.84 10.25
C LYS A 168 -1.61 -14.32 9.48
N ILE A 169 -1.54 -15.54 8.97
CA ILE A 169 -2.64 -16.19 8.25
C ILE A 169 -3.38 -17.12 9.21
N LEU A 170 -4.69 -16.93 9.34
CA LEU A 170 -5.56 -17.82 10.13
C LEU A 170 -5.81 -19.14 9.38
N GLY A 171 -5.98 -19.06 8.07
CA GLY A 171 -6.17 -20.21 7.18
C GLY A 171 -6.54 -19.78 5.77
N ILE A 172 -6.77 -20.76 4.92
CA ILE A 172 -7.30 -20.59 3.56
C ILE A 172 -8.80 -20.82 3.61
N TRP A 173 -9.58 -19.90 3.06
CA TRP A 173 -11.04 -20.00 2.97
C TRP A 173 -11.50 -20.12 1.52
N ASP A 174 -12.10 -21.27 1.18
CA ASP A 174 -12.77 -21.49 -0.09
C ASP A 174 -14.22 -20.99 -0.01
N THR A 175 -14.60 -20.07 -0.88
CA THR A 175 -15.94 -19.47 -0.85
C THR A 175 -16.46 -19.10 -2.24
N VAL A 176 -17.67 -18.53 -2.27
CA VAL A 176 -18.31 -18.02 -3.48
C VAL A 176 -18.62 -16.54 -3.32
N VAL A 177 -17.96 -15.73 -4.16
CA VAL A 177 -18.24 -14.30 -4.32
C VAL A 177 -19.38 -14.13 -5.33
N SER A 178 -20.37 -13.33 -4.97
CA SER A 178 -21.48 -12.96 -5.84
C SER A 178 -21.34 -11.51 -6.30
N LEU A 179 -21.17 -11.30 -7.61
CA LEU A 179 -21.20 -9.98 -8.25
C LEU A 179 -22.51 -9.88 -9.04
N GLY A 180 -23.52 -9.20 -8.47
CA GLY A 180 -24.89 -9.25 -9.00
C GLY A 180 -25.41 -10.69 -9.11
N LYS A 181 -25.76 -11.14 -10.33
CA LYS A 181 -26.19 -12.52 -10.60
C LYS A 181 -25.01 -13.49 -10.83
N LEU A 182 -23.79 -13.00 -11.02
CA LEU A 182 -22.62 -13.83 -11.30
C LEU A 182 -22.04 -14.40 -10.01
N LYS A 183 -21.77 -15.70 -9.99
CA LYS A 183 -21.09 -16.39 -8.89
C LYS A 183 -19.68 -16.81 -9.31
N LEU A 184 -18.70 -16.45 -8.51
CA LEU A 184 -17.28 -16.71 -8.70
C LEU A 184 -16.78 -17.52 -7.52
N LYS A 185 -16.13 -18.66 -7.80
CA LYS A 185 -15.39 -19.38 -6.75
C LYS A 185 -14.14 -18.58 -6.43
N ALA A 186 -13.82 -18.39 -5.16
CA ALA A 186 -12.62 -17.69 -4.75
C ALA A 186 -11.99 -18.42 -3.58
N GLU A 187 -10.66 -18.42 -3.55
CA GLU A 187 -9.86 -18.83 -2.43
C GLU A 187 -9.29 -17.55 -1.80
N PHE A 188 -9.47 -17.38 -0.49
CA PHE A 188 -8.92 -16.23 0.23
C PHE A 188 -8.00 -16.69 1.35
N LEU A 189 -6.87 -16.00 1.52
CA LEU A 189 -6.16 -16.05 2.80
C LEU A 189 -6.90 -15.20 3.81
N VAL A 190 -7.20 -15.77 4.98
CA VAL A 190 -7.84 -15.03 6.08
C VAL A 190 -6.75 -14.42 6.95
N ALA A 191 -6.58 -13.10 6.89
CA ALA A 191 -5.48 -12.41 7.54
C ALA A 191 -5.77 -10.93 7.80
N ASP A 192 -5.25 -10.42 8.92
CA ASP A 192 -5.23 -8.98 9.21
C ASP A 192 -4.09 -8.34 8.41
N ALA A 193 -4.40 -8.05 7.14
CA ALA A 193 -3.44 -7.68 6.12
C ALA A 193 -3.52 -6.22 5.68
N SER A 194 -4.65 -5.55 5.95
CA SER A 194 -4.95 -4.26 5.35
C SER A 194 -6.10 -3.52 6.05
N ALA A 195 -6.30 -2.25 5.69
CA ALA A 195 -7.48 -1.48 6.07
C ALA A 195 -8.76 -1.89 5.31
N GLU A 196 -8.64 -2.73 4.27
CA GLU A 196 -9.74 -3.18 3.44
C GLU A 196 -10.32 -4.51 3.95
N GLU A 197 -11.64 -4.67 3.83
CA GLU A 197 -12.34 -5.89 4.27
C GLU A 197 -12.01 -7.10 3.38
N ALA A 198 -11.80 -6.87 2.07
CA ALA A 198 -11.47 -7.91 1.10
C ALA A 198 -10.68 -7.36 -0.10
N ILE A 199 -9.65 -8.09 -0.51
CA ILE A 199 -8.82 -7.82 -1.69
C ILE A 199 -8.95 -8.99 -2.66
N ILE A 200 -9.31 -8.69 -3.91
CA ILE A 200 -9.25 -9.62 -5.04
C ILE A 200 -7.91 -9.40 -5.75
N GLY A 201 -7.00 -10.35 -5.54
CA GLY A 201 -5.69 -10.40 -6.16
C GLY A 201 -5.68 -11.06 -7.54
N THR A 202 -4.49 -11.19 -8.11
CA THR A 202 -4.30 -11.74 -9.46
C THR A 202 -4.70 -13.20 -9.60
N ASP A 203 -4.66 -13.98 -8.53
CA ASP A 203 -5.15 -15.37 -8.49
C ASP A 203 -6.61 -15.47 -8.95
N VAL A 204 -7.52 -14.77 -8.25
CA VAL A 204 -8.95 -14.77 -8.57
C VAL A 204 -9.21 -14.04 -9.89
N LEU A 205 -8.49 -12.94 -10.17
CA LEU A 205 -8.64 -12.22 -11.45
C LEU A 205 -8.29 -13.12 -12.64
N GLN A 206 -7.19 -13.88 -12.57
CA GLN A 206 -6.77 -14.76 -13.65
C GLN A 206 -7.69 -15.98 -13.77
N ASP A 207 -8.07 -16.61 -12.65
CA ASP A 207 -8.97 -17.77 -12.64
C ASP A 207 -10.32 -17.50 -13.32
N HIS A 208 -10.80 -16.25 -13.28
CA HIS A 208 -12.05 -15.84 -13.92
C HIS A 208 -11.86 -15.01 -15.20
N ASN A 209 -10.65 -14.98 -15.75
CA ASN A 209 -10.28 -14.27 -16.98
C ASN A 209 -10.72 -12.79 -16.96
N ALA A 210 -10.38 -12.09 -15.88
CA ALA A 210 -10.72 -10.69 -15.69
C ALA A 210 -10.08 -9.80 -16.76
N VAL A 211 -10.85 -8.85 -17.29
CA VAL A 211 -10.32 -7.73 -18.09
C VAL A 211 -10.60 -6.44 -17.34
N LEU A 212 -9.55 -5.75 -16.92
CA LEU A 212 -9.65 -4.45 -16.27
C LEU A 212 -9.51 -3.34 -17.31
N ASP A 213 -10.59 -2.58 -17.48
CA ASP A 213 -10.65 -1.42 -18.36
C ASP A 213 -10.76 -0.16 -17.50
N PHE A 214 -9.63 0.51 -17.31
CA PHE A 214 -9.55 1.73 -16.50
C PHE A 214 -10.09 2.96 -17.23
N GLU A 215 -10.12 2.96 -18.56
CA GLU A 215 -10.68 4.05 -19.35
C GLU A 215 -12.20 4.12 -19.15
N HIS A 216 -12.86 2.97 -19.28
CA HIS A 216 -14.31 2.85 -19.12
C HIS A 216 -14.74 2.55 -17.67
N ARG A 217 -13.78 2.36 -16.76
CA ARG A 217 -14.00 1.95 -15.36
C ARG A 217 -14.86 0.69 -15.25
N THR A 218 -14.48 -0.35 -15.98
CA THR A 218 -15.16 -1.65 -15.94
C THR A 218 -14.20 -2.80 -15.68
N CYS A 219 -14.71 -3.83 -15.03
CA CYS A 219 -14.08 -5.14 -14.95
C CYS A 219 -15.00 -6.14 -15.65
N THR A 220 -14.47 -6.83 -16.66
CA THR A 220 -15.21 -7.91 -17.33
C THR A 220 -14.81 -9.24 -16.71
N LEU A 221 -15.78 -10.00 -16.21
CA LEU A 221 -15.59 -11.33 -15.62
C LEU A 221 -16.59 -12.30 -16.27
N LYS A 222 -16.08 -13.39 -16.86
CA LYS A 222 -16.89 -14.39 -17.59
C LYS A 222 -17.86 -13.76 -18.60
N GLY A 223 -17.39 -12.77 -19.36
CA GLY A 223 -18.19 -12.06 -20.37
C GLY A 223 -19.18 -11.02 -19.83
N LYS A 224 -19.27 -10.83 -18.51
CA LYS A 224 -20.15 -9.81 -17.90
C LYS A 224 -19.33 -8.61 -17.42
N LYS A 225 -19.79 -7.40 -17.74
CA LYS A 225 -19.15 -6.14 -17.32
C LYS A 225 -19.68 -5.68 -15.98
N PHE A 226 -18.79 -5.29 -15.09
CA PHE A 226 -19.08 -4.71 -13.77
C PHE A 226 -18.40 -3.35 -13.66
N ARG A 227 -19.09 -2.36 -13.06
CA ARG A 227 -18.51 -1.04 -12.81
C ARG A 227 -17.45 -1.12 -11.71
N LEU A 228 -16.31 -0.48 -11.96
CA LEU A 228 -15.25 -0.28 -10.98
C LEU A 228 -15.51 1.03 -10.22
N LEU A 229 -15.71 0.94 -8.91
CA LEU A 229 -16.02 2.08 -8.04
C LEU A 229 -14.72 2.69 -7.48
N PRO A 230 -14.50 4.02 -7.55
CA PRO A 230 -13.29 4.64 -7.01
C PRO A 230 -13.31 4.73 -5.48
N VAL A 231 -12.13 4.72 -4.84
CA VAL A 231 -11.97 5.11 -3.41
C VAL A 231 -12.54 6.50 -3.19
N GLY A 232 -13.45 6.67 -2.23
CA GLY A 232 -13.96 7.99 -1.82
C GLY A 232 -14.97 8.65 -2.77
N GLY A 233 -15.58 7.88 -3.67
CA GLY A 233 -16.68 8.37 -4.52
C GLY A 233 -17.91 8.78 -3.70
N SER A 234 -18.54 9.89 -4.10
CA SER A 234 -19.85 10.36 -3.59
C SER A 234 -20.90 9.24 -3.70
N LEU A 235 -21.88 9.23 -2.79
CA LEU A 235 -23.07 8.35 -2.80
C LEU A 235 -23.82 8.32 -4.14
N GLU A 236 -23.58 9.31 -5.01
CA GLU A 236 -24.13 9.37 -6.37
C GLU A 236 -23.63 8.23 -7.29
N ASP A 237 -22.47 7.62 -7.01
CA ASP A 237 -21.99 6.41 -7.72
C ASP A 237 -22.74 5.12 -7.33
N GLU A 238 -23.55 5.14 -6.26
CA GLU A 238 -24.35 3.98 -5.82
C GLU A 238 -25.65 3.78 -6.61
N PHE A 239 -26.07 4.75 -7.43
CA PHE A 239 -27.38 4.75 -8.10
C PHE A 239 -27.40 4.24 -9.54
N ASP A 240 -26.26 3.85 -10.13
CA ASP A 240 -26.27 3.09 -11.40
C ASP A 240 -26.46 1.59 -11.12
N LEU A 241 -27.64 1.28 -10.56
CA LEU A 241 -28.23 -0.06 -10.57
C LEU A 241 -28.69 -0.37 -11.99
N GLU A 242 -27.91 -1.15 -12.73
CA GLU A 242 -28.36 -2.32 -13.50
C GLU A 242 -27.21 -2.83 -14.37
N LEU A 243 -27.12 -4.17 -14.47
CA LEU A 243 -26.26 -4.79 -15.47
C LEU A 243 -26.52 -4.15 -16.84
N ILE A 244 -25.47 -3.80 -17.56
CA ILE A 244 -25.57 -3.68 -19.02
C ILE A 244 -25.62 -5.13 -19.54
N GLU A 245 -26.81 -5.74 -19.50
CA GLU A 245 -27.09 -6.94 -20.29
C GLU A 245 -27.22 -6.48 -21.75
N GLU A 246 -26.16 -6.65 -22.55
CA GLU A 246 -26.30 -6.62 -24.01
C GLU A 246 -27.00 -7.92 -24.44
N GLU A 247 -28.28 -7.83 -24.77
CA GLU A 247 -29.01 -8.90 -25.46
C GLU A 247 -28.40 -9.15 -26.86
N PRO A 248 -28.14 -10.40 -27.27
CA PRO A 248 -27.78 -10.68 -28.65
C PRO A 248 -29.01 -10.47 -29.54
N SER A 249 -28.92 -9.60 -30.54
CA SER A 249 -30.01 -9.36 -31.49
C SER A 249 -30.33 -10.64 -32.29
N SER A 250 -31.40 -11.35 -31.90
CA SER A 250 -32.04 -12.35 -32.75
C SER A 250 -32.92 -11.65 -33.79
N GLY A 251 -32.31 -11.27 -34.91
CA GLY A 251 -33.04 -10.82 -36.09
C GLY A 251 -33.55 -11.99 -36.92
N GLU A 252 -34.59 -12.69 -36.45
CA GLU A 252 -35.47 -13.45 -37.36
C GLU A 252 -36.37 -12.45 -38.09
N GLY A 253 -35.91 -12.00 -39.26
CA GLY A 253 -36.73 -11.30 -40.24
C GLY A 253 -37.28 -12.30 -41.25
N GLY A 254 -38.40 -12.96 -40.92
CA GLY A 254 -39.23 -13.60 -41.93
C GLY A 254 -39.87 -12.53 -42.82
N GLN A 255 -39.65 -12.61 -44.13
CA GLN A 255 -40.49 -11.94 -45.12
C GLN A 255 -40.87 -12.93 -46.23
N GLU A 256 -42.17 -13.25 -46.26
CA GLU A 256 -42.88 -13.82 -47.39
C GLU A 256 -43.00 -12.78 -48.54
N LEU A 257 -42.65 -13.25 -49.74
CA LEU A 257 -43.29 -13.06 -51.06
C LEU A 257 -43.67 -11.64 -51.57
N SER A 258 -43.09 -11.25 -52.71
CA SER A 258 -43.83 -11.11 -53.99
C SER A 258 -42.95 -10.64 -55.16
N TYR A 259 -42.90 -11.47 -56.21
CA TYR A 259 -43.02 -11.22 -57.66
C TYR A 259 -42.19 -12.23 -58.47
#